data_AF-A0A9P5GLZ7-F1
#
_entry.id   AF-A0A9P5GLZ7-F1
#
_cell.length_a   1.000
_cell.length_b   1.000
_cell.length_c   1.000
_cell.angle_alpha   90.00
_cell.angle_beta   90.00
_cell.angle_gamma   90.00
#
_symmetry.space_group_name_H-M   'P 1'
#
loop_
_entity.id
_entity.type
_entity.pdbx_description
1 polymer ?
#
loop_
_entity_poly.entity_id
_entity_poly.type
_entity_poly.pdbx_seq_one_letter_code
_entity_poly.pdbx_strand_id
1 'polypeptide(L)'
;MVPIVHRPSFRKAVQEDQDREDDGFLALILSIAALVVATMRSRFQAYQSDSHSLRFSSRKEFIHFCYQKVMGLRTSSYFDELNFQKFAVPYLFFAAYLQLGDHNWAQDLMPLEVDDELIFEHEVLASVNNEPCLVSPQPSTAADDPCACMRAKDPRAQVLYFQERLDCLQNLLIDIPSFLQPWESSPESFDENVIGENTKAIQLQFSSLRANLHVTHLWLQSLVLDQLEAAQSHQQAHPSATNTEPTGLDQRSLWLEREKICRQLFFILFNFPRLSLEANGLHLANKVRDIMTSLLACPFHPDDPISKQAAEYVQLSTEILSRLDSSESMNTMHLQTWVDTDRIKR
;
A
#
# COMPACT_ATOMS: atom_id res chain seq x y z
N MET A 1 3.45 1.77 -9.75
CA MET A 1 3.29 3.20 -9.40
C MET A 1 1.97 3.42 -8.70
N VAL A 2 2.02 3.82 -7.43
CA VAL A 2 0.86 4.45 -6.77
C VAL A 2 0.60 5.77 -7.53
N PRO A 3 -0.62 6.04 -8.03
CA PRO A 3 -0.91 7.35 -8.61
C PRO A 3 -0.81 8.40 -7.51
N ILE A 4 0.30 9.15 -7.49
CA ILE A 4 0.59 10.08 -6.39
C ILE A 4 -0.22 11.38 -6.52
N VAL A 5 -0.69 11.74 -7.71
CA VAL A 5 -1.49 12.96 -7.89
C VAL A 5 -2.59 12.77 -8.93
N HIS A 6 -3.76 13.34 -8.66
CA HIS A 6 -4.80 13.51 -9.66
C HIS A 6 -4.43 14.69 -10.58
N ARG A 7 -3.98 14.38 -11.80
CA ARG A 7 -3.36 15.34 -12.75
C ARG A 7 -4.21 16.61 -13.01
N PRO A 8 -5.54 16.54 -13.21
CA PRO A 8 -6.37 17.75 -13.37
C PRO A 8 -6.38 18.64 -12.13
N SER A 9 -6.60 18.08 -10.94
CA SER A 9 -6.62 18.84 -9.69
C SER A 9 -5.25 19.44 -9.38
N PHE A 10 -4.18 18.68 -9.62
CA PHE A 10 -2.82 19.15 -9.44
C PHE A 10 -2.50 20.33 -10.36
N ARG A 11 -2.86 20.24 -11.66
CA ARG A 11 -2.67 21.37 -12.60
C ARG A 11 -3.45 22.61 -12.18
N LYS A 12 -4.69 22.44 -11.72
CA LYS A 12 -5.52 23.52 -11.20
C LYS A 12 -4.87 24.18 -9.98
N ALA A 13 -4.44 23.38 -9.00
CA ALA A 13 -3.80 23.87 -7.79
C ALA A 13 -2.48 24.62 -8.07
N VAL A 14 -1.69 24.17 -9.04
CA VAL A 14 -0.49 24.91 -9.51
C VAL A 14 -0.86 26.23 -10.18
N GLN A 15 -1.94 26.27 -10.98
CA GLN A 15 -2.39 27.51 -11.63
C GLN A 15 -2.94 28.54 -10.64
N GLU A 16 -3.48 28.06 -9.52
CA GLU A 16 -4.04 28.88 -8.44
C GLU A 16 -2.97 29.31 -7.42
N ASP A 17 -1.67 29.06 -7.67
CA ASP A 17 -0.55 29.35 -6.74
C ASP A 17 -0.79 28.78 -5.33
N GLN A 18 -1.48 27.64 -5.23
CA GLN A 18 -1.90 27.06 -3.95
C GLN A 18 -0.71 26.70 -3.04
N ASP A 19 0.50 26.57 -3.60
CA ASP A 19 1.73 26.31 -2.88
C ASP A 19 2.19 27.47 -1.98
N ARG A 20 1.59 28.66 -2.13
CA ARG A 20 1.84 29.80 -1.24
C ARG A 20 1.05 29.75 0.07
N GLU A 21 -0.07 29.04 0.07
CA GLU A 21 -1.02 29.04 1.18
C GLU A 21 -1.16 27.66 1.84
N ASP A 22 -0.88 26.58 1.11
CA ASP A 22 -0.97 25.20 1.58
C ASP A 22 0.43 24.56 1.66
N ASP A 23 0.94 24.47 2.90
CA ASP A 23 2.23 23.85 3.21
C ASP A 23 2.30 22.37 2.80
N GLY A 24 1.17 21.65 2.84
CA GLY A 24 1.09 20.25 2.41
C GLY A 24 1.22 20.11 0.89
N PHE A 25 0.61 21.04 0.15
CA PHE A 25 0.74 21.10 -1.30
C PHE A 25 2.14 21.57 -1.73
N LEU A 26 2.73 22.55 -1.03
CA LEU A 26 4.12 22.95 -1.24
C LEU A 26 5.09 21.77 -1.00
N ALA A 27 4.89 21.00 0.06
CA ALA A 27 5.68 19.81 0.35
C ALA A 27 5.57 18.75 -0.75
N LEU A 28 4.37 18.58 -1.30
CA LEU A 28 4.12 17.69 -2.44
C LEU A 28 4.85 18.17 -3.71
N ILE A 29 4.84 19.47 -4.02
CA ILE A 29 5.58 20.02 -5.17
C ILE A 29 7.08 19.81 -5.01
N LEU A 30 7.63 20.14 -3.83
CA LEU A 30 9.06 20.00 -3.56
C LEU A 30 9.55 18.55 -3.65
N SER A 31 8.74 17.60 -3.18
CA SER A 31 9.05 16.17 -3.25
C SER A 31 8.93 15.60 -4.67
N ILE A 32 7.95 16.04 -5.46
CA ILE A 32 7.87 15.72 -6.90
C ILE A 32 9.08 16.29 -7.65
N ALA A 33 9.46 17.55 -7.39
CA ALA A 33 10.62 18.17 -8.01
C ALA A 33 11.93 17.42 -7.66
N ALA A 34 12.08 16.99 -6.41
CA ALA A 34 13.21 16.16 -5.97
C ALA A 34 13.29 14.85 -6.75
N LEU A 35 12.17 14.13 -6.90
CA LEU A 35 12.12 12.88 -7.66
C LEU A 35 12.41 13.09 -9.16
N VAL A 36 11.88 14.16 -9.74
CA VAL A 36 12.12 14.56 -11.15
C VAL A 36 13.61 14.82 -11.39
N VAL A 37 14.27 15.58 -10.51
CA VAL A 37 15.72 15.84 -10.61
C VAL A 37 16.54 14.58 -10.35
N ALA A 38 16.11 13.71 -9.43
CA ALA A 38 16.78 12.44 -9.17
C ALA A 38 16.76 11.52 -10.41
N THR A 39 15.59 11.39 -11.04
CA THR A 39 15.35 10.52 -12.20
C THR A 39 16.01 11.04 -13.47
N MET A 40 15.90 12.34 -13.79
CA MET A 40 16.43 12.93 -15.02
C MET A 40 17.88 13.40 -14.90
N ARG A 41 18.81 12.45 -14.72
CA ARG A 41 20.24 12.70 -14.48
C ARG A 41 20.90 13.60 -15.53
N SER A 42 20.59 13.40 -16.81
CA SER A 42 21.20 14.12 -17.95
C SER A 42 20.66 15.55 -18.12
N ARG A 43 19.54 15.89 -17.50
CA ARG A 43 18.90 17.21 -17.63
C ARG A 43 19.34 18.21 -16.57
N PHE A 44 20.08 17.78 -15.54
CA PHE A 44 20.48 18.65 -14.44
C PHE A 44 21.32 19.86 -14.89
N GLN A 45 22.27 19.65 -15.82
CA GLN A 45 23.06 20.73 -16.41
C GLN A 45 22.19 21.72 -17.23
N ALA A 46 21.07 21.25 -17.80
CA ALA A 46 20.12 22.12 -18.47
C ALA A 46 19.31 22.96 -17.46
N TYR A 47 18.93 22.38 -16.32
CA TYR A 47 18.25 23.13 -15.24
C TYR A 47 19.15 24.19 -14.58
N GLN A 48 20.47 24.01 -14.61
CA GLN A 48 21.43 25.02 -14.13
C GLN A 48 21.63 26.17 -15.12
N SER A 49 21.34 25.98 -16.42
CA SER A 49 21.60 26.98 -17.47
C SER A 49 20.36 27.74 -17.94
N ASP A 50 19.17 27.42 -17.40
CA ASP A 50 17.91 28.11 -17.70
C ASP A 50 17.79 29.47 -16.97
N SER A 51 16.85 30.30 -17.41
CA SER A 51 16.62 31.70 -16.98
C SER A 51 16.37 31.84 -15.47
N HIS A 52 15.84 30.79 -14.85
CA HIS A 52 15.70 30.64 -13.40
C HIS A 52 16.59 29.48 -12.92
N SER A 53 17.90 29.69 -12.99
CA SER A 53 18.88 28.63 -12.77
C SER A 53 18.79 28.01 -11.37
N LEU A 54 18.79 26.68 -11.33
CA LEU A 54 19.02 25.94 -10.09
C LEU A 54 20.44 26.23 -9.60
N ARG A 55 20.57 26.94 -8.47
CA ARG A 55 21.87 27.34 -7.88
C ARG A 55 22.57 26.24 -7.09
N PHE A 56 22.23 24.97 -7.35
CA PHE A 56 22.76 23.82 -6.62
C PHE A 56 23.91 23.20 -7.40
N SER A 57 24.99 22.84 -6.70
CA SER A 57 26.20 22.26 -7.28
C SER A 57 25.98 20.81 -7.72
N SER A 58 25.00 20.13 -7.12
CA SER A 58 24.67 18.73 -7.46
C SER A 58 23.19 18.40 -7.30
N ARG A 59 22.75 17.31 -7.95
CA ARG A 59 21.40 16.74 -7.76
C ARG A 59 21.14 16.38 -6.30
N LYS A 60 22.15 15.83 -5.62
CA LYS A 60 22.05 15.45 -4.20
C LYS A 60 21.80 16.67 -3.32
N GLU A 61 22.51 17.77 -3.58
CA GLU A 61 22.34 19.03 -2.86
C GLU A 61 20.92 19.60 -3.05
N PHE A 62 20.40 19.58 -4.28
CA PHE A 62 19.03 20.00 -4.56
C PHE A 62 17.99 19.14 -3.81
N ILE A 63 18.12 17.82 -3.88
CA ILE A 63 17.19 16.87 -3.25
C ILE A 63 17.23 17.02 -1.72
N HIS A 64 18.42 17.17 -1.15
CA HIS A 64 18.58 17.40 0.28
C HIS A 64 18.02 18.76 0.73
N PHE A 65 18.19 19.81 -0.08
CA PHE A 65 17.57 21.11 0.17
C PHE A 65 16.03 21.01 0.19
N CYS A 66 15.44 20.34 -0.81
CA CYS A 66 14.00 20.10 -0.85
C CYS A 66 13.54 19.32 0.39
N TYR A 67 14.27 18.28 0.78
CA TYR A 67 13.97 17.51 1.97
C TYR A 67 13.98 18.36 3.25
N GLN A 68 15.06 19.13 3.47
CA GLN A 68 15.16 20.04 4.63
C GLN A 68 14.04 21.07 4.66
N LYS A 69 13.69 21.65 3.49
CA LYS A 69 12.58 22.59 3.37
C LYS A 69 11.26 21.94 3.79
N VAL A 70 10.99 20.73 3.32
CA VAL A 70 9.78 19.99 3.69
C VAL A 70 9.76 19.63 5.18
N MET A 71 10.89 19.25 5.77
CA MET A 71 10.97 19.04 7.22
C MET A 71 10.66 20.32 8.00
N GLY A 72 11.11 21.47 7.51
CA GLY A 72 10.83 22.78 8.12
C GLY A 72 9.38 23.24 8.03
N LEU A 73 8.56 22.66 7.14
CA LEU A 73 7.12 22.91 7.04
C LEU A 73 6.31 22.09 8.07
N ARG A 74 6.93 21.13 8.75
CA ARG A 74 6.26 20.33 9.77
C ARG A 74 6.10 21.14 11.05
N THR A 75 4.86 21.49 11.39
CA THR A 75 4.51 22.12 12.65
C THR A 75 4.28 21.09 13.76
N SER A 76 4.11 21.53 15.00
CA SER A 76 3.79 20.64 16.14
C SER A 76 2.47 19.88 15.95
N SER A 77 1.55 20.40 15.14
CA SER A 77 0.27 19.77 14.79
C SER A 77 0.32 18.99 13.47
N TYR A 78 1.49 18.80 12.88
CA TYR A 78 1.63 18.15 11.57
C TYR A 78 1.07 16.73 11.54
N PHE A 79 1.03 15.99 12.65
CA PHE A 79 0.47 14.64 12.70
C PHE A 79 -0.98 14.58 13.18
N ASP A 80 -1.60 15.72 13.52
CA ASP A 80 -2.96 15.76 14.08
C ASP A 80 -4.03 15.41 13.04
N GLU A 81 -3.77 15.71 11.76
CA GLU A 81 -4.67 15.40 10.64
C GLU A 81 -3.99 14.48 9.63
N LEU A 82 -4.48 13.26 9.43
CA LEU A 82 -3.95 12.38 8.38
C LEU A 82 -4.48 12.80 7.01
N ASN A 83 -3.58 13.00 6.04
CA ASN A 83 -3.96 13.30 4.66
C ASN A 83 -3.02 12.61 3.67
N PHE A 84 -3.44 12.53 2.42
CA PHE A 84 -2.70 11.86 1.37
C PHE A 84 -1.27 12.42 1.16
N GLN A 85 -1.09 13.74 1.27
CA GLN A 85 0.21 14.40 1.06
C GLN A 85 1.25 13.90 2.10
N LYS A 86 0.81 13.65 3.34
CA LYS A 86 1.66 13.15 4.44
C LYS A 86 2.22 11.75 4.17
N PHE A 87 1.55 10.95 3.34
CA PHE A 87 2.06 9.64 2.86
C PHE A 87 2.86 9.76 1.56
N ALA A 88 2.41 10.61 0.64
CA ALA A 88 3.04 10.80 -0.67
C ALA A 88 4.45 11.40 -0.58
N VAL A 89 4.62 12.43 0.24
CA VAL A 89 5.86 13.19 0.40
C VAL A 89 7.05 12.32 0.85
N PRO A 90 6.97 11.52 1.94
CA PRO A 90 8.08 10.65 2.34
C PRO A 90 8.39 9.58 1.30
N TYR A 91 7.38 8.98 0.65
CA TYR A 91 7.58 8.01 -0.43
C TYR A 91 8.33 8.60 -1.63
N LEU A 92 7.98 9.82 -2.03
CA LEU A 92 8.65 10.54 -3.13
C LEU A 92 10.12 10.83 -2.81
N PHE A 93 10.44 11.19 -1.56
CA PHE A 93 11.83 11.38 -1.14
C PHE A 93 12.59 10.05 -1.05
N PHE A 94 11.98 9.00 -0.50
CA PHE A 94 12.54 7.64 -0.54
C PHE A 94 12.96 7.25 -1.96
N ALA A 95 12.03 7.38 -2.93
CA ALA A 95 12.31 7.07 -4.33
C ALA A 95 13.41 7.98 -4.93
N ALA A 96 13.45 9.27 -4.55
CA ALA A 96 14.48 10.19 -4.98
C ALA A 96 15.88 9.81 -4.47
N TYR A 97 16.00 9.43 -3.18
CA TYR A 97 17.27 9.00 -2.57
C TYR A 97 17.72 7.63 -3.09
N LEU A 98 16.80 6.70 -3.34
CA LEU A 98 17.09 5.45 -4.02
C LEU A 98 17.69 5.70 -5.42
N GLN A 99 17.13 6.64 -6.17
CA GLN A 99 17.62 7.01 -7.50
C GLN A 99 18.97 7.75 -7.47
N LEU A 100 19.37 8.33 -6.33
CA LEU A 100 20.71 8.85 -6.10
C LEU A 100 21.73 7.75 -5.72
N GLY A 101 21.28 6.55 -5.36
CA GLY A 101 22.11 5.50 -4.77
C GLY A 101 22.47 5.78 -3.31
N ASP A 102 21.72 6.65 -2.62
CA ASP A 102 21.97 7.04 -1.24
C ASP A 102 21.09 6.21 -0.29
N HIS A 103 21.49 4.95 -0.12
CA HIS A 103 20.70 3.93 0.57
C HIS A 103 20.45 4.26 2.05
N ASN A 104 21.39 4.93 2.73
CA ASN A 104 21.24 5.33 4.12
C ASN A 104 20.07 6.30 4.30
N TRP A 105 20.00 7.33 3.45
CA TRP A 105 18.89 8.30 3.47
C TRP A 105 17.58 7.70 3.01
N ALA A 106 17.60 6.73 2.09
CA ALA A 106 16.40 6.02 1.69
C ALA A 106 15.86 5.16 2.86
N GLN A 107 16.73 4.48 3.59
CA GLN A 107 16.35 3.64 4.72
C GLN A 107 15.74 4.46 5.88
N ASP A 108 16.34 5.62 6.20
CA ASP A 108 15.82 6.57 7.21
C ASP A 108 14.43 7.16 6.87
N LEU A 109 13.97 7.03 5.61
CA LEU A 109 12.72 7.59 5.11
C LEU A 109 11.61 6.57 4.89
N MET A 110 11.90 5.28 5.03
CA MET A 110 10.83 4.30 5.14
C MET A 110 10.07 4.54 6.46
N PRO A 111 8.73 4.43 6.48
CA PRO A 111 8.03 4.23 7.74
C PRO A 111 8.67 3.00 8.37
N LEU A 112 9.23 3.15 9.58
CA LEU A 112 9.91 2.10 10.34
C LEU A 112 9.30 0.74 10.01
N GLU A 113 10.00 -0.06 9.21
CA GLU A 113 9.97 -1.49 9.45
C GLU A 113 10.34 -1.61 10.92
N VAL A 114 9.50 -2.29 11.70
CA VAL A 114 9.76 -2.55 13.10
C VAL A 114 11.21 -3.02 13.20
N ASP A 115 12.05 -2.32 13.97
CA ASP A 115 13.43 -2.74 14.19
C ASP A 115 13.41 -4.19 14.69
N ASP A 116 13.78 -5.14 13.83
CA ASP A 116 13.97 -6.56 14.17
C ASP A 116 15.20 -6.77 15.08
N GLU A 117 15.83 -5.70 15.57
CA GLU A 117 17.04 -5.73 16.41
C GLU A 117 16.84 -6.34 17.82
N LEU A 118 15.68 -6.94 18.12
CA LEU A 118 15.46 -7.73 19.34
C LEU A 118 15.01 -9.18 19.10
N ILE A 119 15.14 -9.72 17.89
CA ILE A 119 14.95 -11.15 17.63
C ILE A 119 16.32 -11.84 17.59
N PHE A 120 16.84 -12.23 18.75
CA PHE A 120 17.96 -13.17 18.80
C PHE A 120 17.45 -14.59 18.48
N GLU A 121 18.09 -15.23 17.50
CA GLU A 121 17.66 -16.50 16.87
C GLU A 121 17.43 -17.70 17.81
N HIS A 122 17.75 -17.61 19.11
CA HIS A 122 17.71 -18.79 19.99
C HIS A 122 17.16 -18.59 21.40
N GLU A 123 16.63 -17.41 21.77
CA GLU A 123 16.00 -17.24 23.08
C GLU A 123 14.91 -16.16 23.05
N VAL A 124 13.65 -16.56 23.25
CA VAL A 124 12.55 -15.63 23.57
C VAL A 124 12.69 -15.28 25.05
N LEU A 125 13.40 -14.20 25.36
CA LEU A 125 13.31 -13.61 26.69
C LEU A 125 11.88 -13.10 26.88
N ALA A 126 11.12 -13.75 27.76
CA ALA A 126 9.84 -13.24 28.20
C ALA A 126 10.04 -11.81 28.73
N SER A 127 9.33 -10.84 28.15
CA SER A 127 9.35 -9.46 28.60
C SER A 127 8.91 -9.40 30.06
N VAL A 128 9.88 -9.22 30.97
CA VAL A 128 9.63 -8.84 32.36
C VAL A 128 9.49 -7.32 32.40
N ASN A 129 8.51 -6.78 31.68
CA ASN A 129 8.07 -5.40 31.88
C ASN A 129 6.69 -5.42 32.53
N ASN A 130 6.71 -5.46 33.86
CA ASN A 130 5.62 -4.99 34.71
C ASN A 130 5.51 -3.46 34.62
N GLU A 131 5.30 -2.91 33.43
CA GLU A 131 4.80 -1.54 33.32
C GLU A 131 3.26 -1.58 33.43
N PRO A 132 2.67 -1.00 34.49
CA PRO A 132 1.23 -0.84 34.56
C PRO A 132 0.81 0.13 33.45
N CYS A 133 -0.22 -0.27 32.71
CA CYS A 133 -0.85 0.53 31.66
C CYS A 133 -1.14 1.95 32.21
N LEU A 134 -0.45 2.97 31.69
CA LEU A 134 -0.54 4.36 32.18
C LEU A 134 -1.85 5.06 31.80
N VAL A 135 -2.80 4.38 31.16
CA VAL A 135 -4.11 4.94 30.84
C VAL A 135 -5.07 4.59 31.97
N SER A 136 -5.27 5.52 32.90
CA SER A 136 -6.41 5.45 33.82
C SER A 136 -7.71 5.46 33.00
N PRO A 137 -8.73 4.66 33.36
CA PRO A 137 -10.02 4.72 32.70
C PRO A 137 -10.68 6.06 33.02
N GLN A 138 -10.61 7.02 32.10
CA GLN A 138 -11.56 8.13 32.11
C GLN A 138 -12.88 7.61 31.54
N PRO A 139 -14.02 7.84 32.20
CA PRO A 139 -15.31 7.43 31.67
C PRO A 139 -15.72 8.41 30.57
N SER A 140 -15.28 8.14 29.33
CA SER A 140 -15.80 8.79 28.13
C SER A 140 -16.85 7.90 27.48
N THR A 141 -18.04 8.47 27.29
CA THR A 141 -19.29 7.80 26.89
C THR A 141 -19.34 7.42 25.40
N ALA A 142 -18.36 6.68 24.90
CA ALA A 142 -18.42 6.02 23.59
C ALA A 142 -17.75 4.65 23.72
N ALA A 143 -18.51 3.57 23.54
CA ALA A 143 -18.15 2.16 23.71
C ALA A 143 -16.64 1.89 23.74
N ASP A 144 -16.11 1.67 24.96
CA ASP A 144 -14.67 1.51 25.23
C ASP A 144 -14.11 0.23 24.57
N ASP A 145 -13.50 0.36 23.40
CA ASP A 145 -12.60 -0.66 22.87
C ASP A 145 -11.39 -0.79 23.82
N PRO A 146 -11.09 -1.97 24.38
CA PRO A 146 -9.96 -2.14 25.30
C PRO A 146 -8.65 -1.82 24.60
N CYS A 147 -7.68 -1.21 25.29
CA CYS A 147 -6.36 -0.89 24.71
C CYS A 147 -5.71 -2.13 24.09
N ALA A 148 -4.89 -1.93 23.05
CA ALA A 148 -4.15 -3.02 22.41
C ALA A 148 -3.34 -3.87 23.42
N CYS A 149 -2.78 -3.23 24.45
CA CYS A 149 -2.08 -3.86 25.56
C CYS A 149 -2.91 -4.84 26.40
N MET A 150 -4.18 -4.52 26.65
CA MET A 150 -5.11 -5.34 27.43
C MET A 150 -5.69 -6.44 26.54
N ARG A 151 -5.96 -6.12 25.27
CA ARG A 151 -6.44 -7.06 24.27
C ARG A 151 -5.42 -8.15 23.96
N ALA A 152 -4.13 -7.81 23.88
CA ALA A 152 -3.05 -8.77 23.69
C ALA A 152 -2.91 -9.78 24.86
N LYS A 153 -3.42 -9.45 26.04
CA LYS A 153 -3.40 -10.32 27.24
C LYS A 153 -4.64 -11.22 27.34
N ASP A 154 -5.68 -10.96 26.56
CA ASP A 154 -6.91 -11.75 26.52
C ASP A 154 -7.10 -12.39 25.13
N PRO A 155 -6.75 -13.67 24.96
CA PRO A 155 -6.87 -14.38 23.68
C PRO A 155 -8.29 -14.35 23.11
N ARG A 156 -9.34 -14.36 23.94
CA ARG A 156 -10.74 -14.34 23.47
C ARG A 156 -11.10 -12.97 22.92
N ALA A 157 -10.73 -11.90 23.62
CA ALA A 157 -10.92 -10.53 23.14
C ALA A 157 -10.14 -10.27 21.84
N GLN A 158 -8.95 -10.87 21.70
CA GLN A 158 -8.14 -10.77 20.48
C GLN A 158 -8.80 -11.47 19.28
N VAL A 159 -9.32 -12.69 19.46
CA VAL A 159 -10.05 -13.43 18.41
C VAL A 159 -11.30 -12.66 17.96
N LEU A 160 -12.12 -12.18 18.91
CA LEU A 160 -13.32 -11.40 18.61
C LEU A 160 -13.00 -10.12 17.82
N TYR A 161 -11.94 -9.41 18.22
CA TYR A 161 -11.51 -8.21 17.53
C TYR A 161 -11.10 -8.49 16.08
N PHE A 162 -10.29 -9.53 15.83
CA PHE A 162 -9.90 -9.85 14.46
C PHE A 162 -11.06 -10.36 13.61
N GLN A 163 -12.02 -11.10 14.20
CA GLN A 163 -13.27 -11.48 13.52
C GLN A 163 -14.09 -10.25 13.11
N GLU A 164 -14.28 -9.29 14.01
CA GLU A 164 -15.01 -8.05 13.72
C GLU A 164 -14.29 -7.22 12.65
N ARG A 165 -12.96 -7.10 12.73
CA ARG A 165 -12.17 -6.39 11.72
C ARG A 165 -12.22 -7.08 10.37
N LEU A 166 -12.20 -8.41 10.33
CA LEU A 166 -12.35 -9.17 9.09
C LEU A 166 -13.74 -8.92 8.47
N ASP A 167 -14.81 -8.96 9.26
CA ASP A 167 -16.18 -8.66 8.80
C ASP A 167 -16.30 -7.21 8.27
N CYS A 168 -15.76 -6.24 9.00
CA CYS A 168 -15.70 -4.85 8.56
C CYS A 168 -14.95 -4.71 7.22
N LEU A 169 -13.79 -5.37 7.10
CA LEU A 169 -13.02 -5.34 5.86
C LEU A 169 -13.80 -5.97 4.72
N GLN A 170 -14.42 -7.13 4.90
CA GLN A 170 -15.19 -7.81 3.85
C GLN A 170 -16.28 -6.93 3.24
N ASN A 171 -16.89 -6.07 4.03
CA ASN A 171 -17.96 -5.18 3.61
C ASN A 171 -17.49 -3.76 3.22
N LEU A 172 -16.21 -3.42 3.42
CA LEU A 172 -15.69 -2.06 3.27
C LEU A 172 -15.91 -1.45 1.88
N LEU A 173 -15.83 -2.26 0.82
CA LEU A 173 -15.93 -1.80 -0.56
C LEU A 173 -17.33 -1.99 -1.17
N ILE A 174 -18.35 -2.33 -0.37
CA ILE A 174 -19.70 -2.63 -0.90
C ILE A 174 -20.34 -1.41 -1.58
N ASP A 175 -20.14 -0.21 -1.01
CA ASP A 175 -20.74 1.05 -1.49
C ASP A 175 -19.74 1.91 -2.28
N ILE A 176 -18.71 1.30 -2.85
CA ILE A 176 -17.70 2.03 -3.61
C ILE A 176 -18.32 2.61 -4.91
N PRO A 177 -17.92 3.83 -5.34
CA PRO A 177 -18.37 4.40 -6.60
C PRO A 177 -18.21 3.44 -7.78
N SER A 178 -19.18 3.45 -8.70
CA SER A 178 -19.26 2.49 -9.82
C SER A 178 -18.00 2.39 -10.67
N PHE A 179 -17.33 3.52 -10.93
CA PHE A 179 -16.07 3.56 -11.70
C PHE A 179 -14.87 2.93 -10.97
N LEU A 180 -15.00 2.65 -9.67
CA LEU A 180 -14.03 1.91 -8.88
C LEU A 180 -14.49 0.49 -8.55
N GLN A 181 -15.70 0.07 -8.94
CA GLN A 181 -16.14 -1.30 -8.73
C GLN A 181 -15.30 -2.29 -9.55
N PRO A 182 -15.22 -3.57 -9.15
CA PRO A 182 -14.50 -4.59 -9.90
C PRO A 182 -15.08 -4.79 -11.31
N TRP A 183 -16.37 -4.52 -11.48
CA TRP A 183 -17.20 -4.75 -12.67
C TRP A 183 -17.74 -3.43 -13.18
N GLU A 184 -16.89 -2.59 -13.77
CA GLU A 184 -17.42 -1.54 -14.62
C GLU A 184 -17.71 -2.19 -15.97
N SER A 185 -19.00 -2.35 -16.29
CA SER A 185 -19.42 -2.43 -17.69
C SER A 185 -18.86 -1.16 -18.34
N SER A 186 -17.92 -1.29 -19.27
CA SER A 186 -17.56 -0.17 -20.15
C SER A 186 -18.85 0.51 -20.53
N PRO A 187 -19.04 1.82 -20.26
CA PRO A 187 -20.33 2.43 -20.46
C PRO A 187 -20.76 2.15 -21.90
N GLU A 188 -21.92 1.50 -22.04
CA GLU A 188 -22.48 1.00 -23.29
C GLU A 188 -22.90 2.18 -24.18
N SER A 189 -21.97 3.02 -24.63
CA SER A 189 -22.22 4.08 -25.61
C SER A 189 -20.97 4.85 -26.06
N PHE A 190 -19.78 4.24 -26.10
CA PHE A 190 -18.58 4.98 -26.53
C PHE A 190 -17.93 4.33 -27.76
N ASP A 191 -18.23 4.93 -28.90
CA ASP A 191 -17.66 4.64 -30.20
C ASP A 191 -16.12 4.77 -30.13
N GLU A 192 -15.40 3.64 -30.17
CA GLU A 192 -13.92 3.57 -30.03
C GLU A 192 -13.17 4.49 -31.01
N ASN A 193 -13.84 4.89 -32.10
CA ASN A 193 -13.31 5.71 -33.18
C ASN A 193 -13.32 7.22 -32.89
N VAL A 194 -13.94 7.68 -31.79
CA VAL A 194 -14.08 9.12 -31.46
C VAL A 194 -13.38 9.52 -30.15
N ILE A 195 -12.78 8.56 -29.45
CA ILE A 195 -12.21 8.79 -28.12
C ILE A 195 -10.80 9.40 -28.22
N GLY A 196 -10.67 10.67 -27.85
CA GLY A 196 -9.39 11.37 -27.76
C GLY A 196 -8.41 10.68 -26.78
N GLU A 197 -7.11 10.77 -27.06
CA GLU A 197 -6.03 10.11 -26.30
C GLU A 197 -6.11 10.36 -24.78
N ASN A 198 -6.56 11.55 -24.38
CA ASN A 198 -6.71 11.93 -22.99
C ASN A 198 -7.75 11.08 -22.23
N THR A 199 -8.85 10.70 -22.89
CA THR A 199 -9.91 9.87 -22.28
C THR A 199 -9.42 8.42 -22.12
N LYS A 200 -8.67 7.89 -23.10
CA LYS A 200 -8.03 6.57 -23.00
C LYS A 200 -7.00 6.50 -21.86
N ALA A 201 -6.21 7.58 -21.69
CA ALA A 201 -5.26 7.69 -20.60
C ALA A 201 -5.95 7.70 -19.23
N ILE A 202 -7.06 8.45 -19.09
CA ILE A 202 -7.87 8.48 -17.86
C ILE A 202 -8.45 7.10 -17.53
N GLN A 203 -8.98 6.38 -18.54
CA GLN A 203 -9.54 5.05 -18.34
C GLN A 203 -8.48 4.03 -17.88
N LEU A 204 -7.28 4.07 -18.46
CA LEU A 204 -6.15 3.25 -18.02
C LEU A 204 -5.71 3.58 -16.58
N GLN A 205 -5.75 4.86 -16.19
CA GLN A 205 -5.45 5.29 -14.83
C GLN A 205 -6.47 4.75 -13.82
N PHE A 206 -7.76 4.86 -14.10
CA PHE A 206 -8.81 4.29 -13.24
C PHE A 206 -8.74 2.76 -13.19
N SER A 207 -8.42 2.11 -14.30
CA SER A 207 -8.17 0.66 -14.33
C SER A 207 -6.99 0.26 -13.43
N SER A 208 -5.89 1.03 -13.44
CA SER A 208 -4.75 0.78 -12.55
C SER A 208 -5.08 1.03 -11.07
N LEU A 209 -5.83 2.10 -10.78
CA LEU A 209 -6.30 2.43 -9.43
C LEU A 209 -7.22 1.34 -8.88
N ARG A 210 -8.16 0.86 -9.69
CA ARG A 210 -9.06 -0.25 -9.32
C ARG A 210 -8.29 -1.52 -8.98
N ALA A 211 -7.33 -1.90 -9.82
CA ALA A 211 -6.49 -3.07 -9.54
C ALA A 211 -5.76 -2.91 -8.20
N ASN A 212 -5.18 -1.74 -7.94
CA ASN A 212 -4.50 -1.46 -6.67
C ASN A 212 -5.44 -1.60 -5.48
N LEU A 213 -6.61 -0.96 -5.58
CA LEU A 213 -7.58 -0.90 -4.49
C LEU A 213 -8.09 -2.28 -4.13
N HIS A 214 -8.58 -3.05 -5.10
CA HIS A 214 -9.16 -4.36 -4.85
C HIS A 214 -8.11 -5.37 -4.40
N VAL A 215 -6.90 -5.37 -4.98
CA VAL A 215 -5.83 -6.26 -4.48
C VAL A 215 -5.36 -5.87 -3.09
N THR A 216 -5.31 -4.58 -2.76
CA THR A 216 -4.98 -4.12 -1.39
C THR A 216 -6.06 -4.51 -0.39
N HIS A 217 -7.32 -4.40 -0.77
CA HIS A 217 -8.45 -4.82 0.05
C HIS A 217 -8.42 -6.32 0.36
N LEU A 218 -8.10 -7.17 -0.62
CA LEU A 218 -7.90 -8.60 -0.43
C LEU A 218 -6.67 -8.92 0.42
N TRP A 219 -5.58 -8.20 0.21
CA TRP A 219 -4.35 -8.37 0.98
C TRP A 219 -4.55 -8.05 2.46
N LEU A 220 -5.25 -6.95 2.79
CA LEU A 220 -5.60 -6.60 4.17
C LEU A 220 -6.48 -7.67 4.82
N GLN A 221 -7.44 -8.24 4.08
CA GLN A 221 -8.24 -9.37 4.57
C GLN A 221 -7.36 -10.59 4.88
N SER A 222 -6.40 -10.92 4.00
CA SER A 222 -5.44 -12.01 4.23
C SER A 222 -4.61 -11.79 5.48
N LEU A 223 -4.09 -10.57 5.69
CA LEU A 223 -3.29 -10.25 6.89
C LEU A 223 -4.10 -10.40 8.17
N VAL A 224 -5.34 -9.91 8.20
CA VAL A 224 -6.22 -10.05 9.39
C VAL A 224 -6.58 -11.51 9.62
N LEU A 225 -6.79 -12.29 8.56
CA LEU A 225 -7.05 -13.72 8.66
C LEU A 225 -5.85 -14.47 9.26
N ASP A 226 -4.62 -14.14 8.85
CA ASP A 226 -3.40 -14.72 9.42
C ASP A 226 -3.27 -14.39 10.92
N GLN A 227 -3.58 -13.15 11.33
CA GLN A 227 -3.59 -12.76 12.75
C GLN A 227 -4.67 -13.48 13.55
N LEU A 228 -5.84 -13.72 12.95
CA LEU A 228 -6.93 -14.47 13.56
C LEU A 228 -6.52 -15.94 13.80
N GLU A 229 -5.90 -16.59 12.82
CA GLU A 229 -5.39 -17.97 12.93
C GLU A 229 -4.31 -18.08 14.02
N ALA A 230 -3.39 -17.12 14.08
CA ALA A 230 -2.37 -17.07 15.13
C ALA A 230 -2.98 -16.92 16.53
N ALA A 231 -3.97 -16.04 16.68
CA ALA A 231 -4.67 -15.82 17.95
C ALA A 231 -5.44 -17.08 18.40
N GLN A 232 -6.11 -17.77 17.48
CA GLN A 232 -6.82 -19.03 17.77
C GLN A 232 -5.86 -20.17 18.15
N SER A 233 -4.70 -20.23 17.51
CA SER A 233 -3.65 -21.22 17.83
C SER A 233 -3.15 -21.04 19.27
N HIS A 234 -2.92 -19.79 19.71
CA HIS A 234 -2.56 -19.50 21.10
C HIS A 234 -3.67 -19.84 22.11
N GLN A 235 -4.95 -19.65 21.74
CA GLN A 235 -6.09 -20.03 22.58
C GLN A 235 -6.15 -21.55 22.80
N GLN A 236 -5.85 -22.35 21.77
CA GLN A 236 -5.86 -23.81 21.88
C GLN A 236 -4.69 -24.37 22.71
N ALA A 237 -3.54 -23.69 22.72
CA ALA A 237 -2.39 -24.07 23.54
C ALA A 237 -2.61 -23.86 25.06
N HIS A 238 -3.52 -22.95 25.44
CA HIS A 238 -3.87 -22.65 26.84
C HIS A 238 -5.38 -22.75 27.10
N PRO A 239 -5.95 -23.97 27.18
CA PRO A 239 -7.36 -24.15 27.48
C PRO A 239 -7.64 -23.73 28.94
N SER A 240 -8.32 -22.61 29.13
CA SER A 240 -8.87 -22.24 30.43
C SER A 240 -9.96 -23.25 30.82
N ALA A 241 -9.90 -23.79 32.04
CA ALA A 241 -10.73 -24.89 32.54
C ALA A 241 -12.26 -24.62 32.66
N THR A 242 -12.74 -23.50 32.13
CA THR A 242 -14.16 -23.15 32.10
C THR A 242 -14.78 -23.61 30.77
N ASN A 243 -15.79 -24.47 30.84
CA ASN A 243 -16.63 -24.97 29.74
C ASN A 243 -17.38 -23.84 28.99
N THR A 244 -16.66 -22.95 28.32
CA THR A 244 -17.22 -21.95 27.41
C THR A 244 -17.00 -22.42 25.97
N GLU A 245 -18.03 -22.34 25.14
CA GLU A 245 -17.97 -22.75 23.73
C GLU A 245 -16.80 -22.09 22.97
N PRO A 246 -16.21 -22.78 21.98
CA PRO A 246 -15.19 -22.21 21.13
C PRO A 246 -15.76 -21.02 20.34
N THR A 247 -15.28 -19.82 20.63
CA THR A 247 -15.69 -18.56 19.97
C THR A 247 -15.01 -18.39 18.59
N GLY A 248 -14.04 -19.24 18.26
CA GLY A 248 -13.28 -19.21 17.01
C GLY A 248 -13.94 -19.96 15.86
N LEU A 249 -13.57 -19.61 14.64
CA LEU A 249 -13.92 -20.37 13.43
C LEU A 249 -13.20 -21.72 13.44
N ASP A 250 -13.82 -22.75 12.88
CA ASP A 250 -13.11 -24.01 12.64
C ASP A 250 -12.06 -23.83 11.52
N GLN A 251 -11.05 -24.69 11.53
CA GLN A 251 -9.93 -24.63 10.59
C GLN A 251 -10.38 -24.71 9.12
N ARG A 252 -11.52 -25.39 8.87
CA ARG A 252 -12.11 -25.50 7.53
C ARG A 252 -12.78 -24.20 7.09
N SER A 253 -13.44 -23.48 7.99
CA SER A 253 -14.04 -22.18 7.70
C SER A 253 -12.99 -21.11 7.43
N LEU A 254 -11.91 -21.08 8.22
CA LEU A 254 -10.77 -20.19 7.97
C LEU A 254 -10.18 -20.42 6.57
N TRP A 255 -10.04 -21.70 6.19
CA TRP A 255 -9.59 -22.05 4.85
C TRP A 255 -10.57 -21.59 3.76
N LEU A 256 -11.87 -21.75 3.95
CA LEU A 256 -12.87 -21.28 2.98
C LEU A 256 -12.80 -19.76 2.76
N GLU A 257 -12.56 -18.98 3.82
CA GLU A 257 -12.33 -17.54 3.70
C GLU A 257 -11.03 -17.25 2.92
N ARG A 258 -9.95 -18.00 3.19
CA ARG A 258 -8.69 -17.88 2.43
C ARG A 258 -8.88 -18.19 0.94
N GLU A 259 -9.60 -19.27 0.62
CA GLU A 259 -9.92 -19.67 -0.75
C GLU A 259 -10.75 -18.61 -1.47
N LYS A 260 -11.72 -18.01 -0.78
CA LYS A 260 -12.55 -16.91 -1.30
C LYS A 260 -11.70 -15.70 -1.64
N ILE A 261 -10.73 -15.34 -0.79
CA ILE A 261 -9.76 -14.26 -1.08
C ILE A 261 -8.96 -14.58 -2.35
N CYS A 262 -8.41 -15.80 -2.46
CA CYS A 262 -7.66 -16.22 -3.64
C CYS A 262 -8.50 -16.18 -4.92
N ARG A 263 -9.74 -16.67 -4.86
CA ARG A 263 -10.64 -16.66 -6.02
C ARG A 263 -10.93 -15.23 -6.50
N GLN A 264 -11.18 -14.31 -5.57
CA GLN A 264 -11.37 -12.89 -5.89
C GLN A 264 -10.09 -12.26 -6.45
N LEU A 265 -8.93 -12.62 -5.90
CA LEU A 265 -7.63 -12.15 -6.39
C LEU A 265 -7.40 -12.58 -7.83
N PHE A 266 -7.54 -13.87 -8.13
CA PHE A 266 -7.39 -14.38 -9.48
C PHE A 266 -8.40 -13.78 -10.44
N PHE A 267 -9.63 -13.55 -10.00
CA PHE A 267 -10.61 -12.84 -10.80
C PHE A 267 -10.07 -11.46 -11.24
N ILE A 268 -9.51 -10.66 -10.33
CA ILE A 268 -8.91 -9.36 -10.67
C ILE A 268 -7.72 -9.55 -11.63
N LEU A 269 -6.79 -10.44 -11.29
CA LEU A 269 -5.55 -10.62 -12.04
C LEU A 269 -5.77 -11.11 -13.47
N PHE A 270 -6.84 -11.88 -13.72
CA PHE A 270 -7.17 -12.38 -15.05
C PHE A 270 -8.06 -11.43 -15.86
N ASN A 271 -8.93 -10.64 -15.22
CA ASN A 271 -9.88 -9.80 -15.93
C ASN A 271 -9.40 -8.36 -16.15
N PHE A 272 -8.41 -7.89 -15.40
CA PHE A 272 -7.89 -6.54 -15.56
C PHE A 272 -6.89 -6.44 -16.72
N PRO A 273 -6.87 -5.30 -17.47
CA PRO A 273 -5.90 -5.08 -18.52
C PRO A 273 -4.47 -5.19 -18.01
N ARG A 274 -3.62 -5.91 -18.76
CA ARG A 274 -2.21 -6.15 -18.40
C ARG A 274 -1.46 -4.86 -18.06
N LEU A 275 -1.61 -3.83 -18.89
CA LEU A 275 -0.98 -2.53 -18.68
C LEU A 275 -1.37 -1.88 -17.34
N SER A 276 -2.59 -2.11 -16.87
CA SER A 276 -3.07 -1.57 -15.60
C SER A 276 -2.50 -2.30 -14.39
N LEU A 277 -2.29 -3.61 -14.51
CA LEU A 277 -1.61 -4.43 -13.49
C LEU A 277 -0.11 -4.07 -13.43
N GLU A 278 0.56 -4.01 -14.57
CA GLU A 278 1.98 -3.64 -14.67
C GLU A 278 2.24 -2.20 -14.20
N ALA A 279 1.30 -1.28 -14.46
CA ALA A 279 1.39 0.08 -13.96
C ALA A 279 1.47 0.17 -12.42
N ASN A 280 0.99 -0.84 -11.68
CA ASN A 280 1.15 -0.90 -10.23
C ASN A 280 2.55 -1.36 -9.80
N GLY A 281 3.25 -2.13 -10.62
CA GLY A 281 4.62 -2.60 -10.40
C GLY A 281 4.77 -3.55 -9.21
N LEU A 282 5.98 -3.58 -8.64
CA LEU A 282 6.37 -4.54 -7.60
C LEU A 282 5.45 -4.55 -6.37
N HIS A 283 4.85 -3.42 -6.00
CA HIS A 283 3.93 -3.36 -4.86
C HIS A 283 2.64 -4.17 -5.06
N LEU A 284 2.21 -4.41 -6.29
CA LEU A 284 1.10 -5.33 -6.57
C LEU A 284 1.59 -6.77 -6.50
N ALA A 285 2.75 -7.06 -7.10
CA ALA A 285 3.37 -8.37 -7.07
C ALA A 285 3.65 -8.86 -5.65
N ASN A 286 4.13 -8.00 -4.75
CA ASN A 286 4.36 -8.33 -3.34
C ASN A 286 3.04 -8.69 -2.63
N LYS A 287 1.96 -7.92 -2.81
CA LYS A 287 0.65 -8.26 -2.22
C LYS A 287 0.12 -9.59 -2.72
N VAL A 288 0.25 -9.86 -4.02
CA VAL A 288 -0.08 -11.17 -4.58
C VAL A 288 0.77 -12.24 -3.90
N ARG A 289 2.09 -12.06 -3.81
CA ARG A 289 3.01 -13.01 -3.18
C ARG A 289 2.64 -13.28 -1.71
N ASP A 290 2.29 -12.25 -0.94
CA ASP A 290 1.91 -12.39 0.46
C ASP A 290 0.63 -13.23 0.60
N ILE A 291 -0.42 -12.91 -0.17
CA ILE A 291 -1.67 -13.70 -0.19
C ILE A 291 -1.36 -15.15 -0.58
N MET A 292 -0.51 -15.37 -1.59
CA MET A 292 -0.21 -16.72 -2.08
C MET A 292 0.67 -17.52 -1.12
N THR A 293 1.58 -16.86 -0.40
CA THR A 293 2.43 -17.49 0.63
C THR A 293 1.59 -18.12 1.72
N SER A 294 0.45 -17.49 2.04
CA SER A 294 -0.48 -18.02 3.03
C SER A 294 -1.10 -19.38 2.67
N LEU A 295 -1.14 -19.73 1.37
CA LEU A 295 -1.61 -21.05 0.92
C LEU A 295 -0.58 -22.16 1.14
N LEU A 296 0.70 -21.82 1.32
CA LEU A 296 1.76 -22.79 1.57
C LEU A 296 1.62 -23.45 2.94
N ALA A 297 0.98 -22.76 3.89
CA ALA A 297 0.67 -23.26 5.22
C ALA A 297 -0.62 -24.10 5.28
N CYS A 298 -1.06 -24.70 4.16
CA CYS A 298 -2.26 -25.52 4.11
C CYS A 298 -2.18 -26.69 5.13
N PRO A 299 -3.08 -26.77 6.12
CA PRO A 299 -2.94 -27.73 7.21
C PRO A 299 -3.53 -29.11 6.90
N PHE A 300 -4.14 -29.30 5.73
CA PHE A 300 -4.83 -30.53 5.37
C PHE A 300 -3.90 -31.55 4.73
N HIS A 301 -4.25 -32.83 4.83
CA HIS A 301 -3.47 -33.91 4.22
C HIS A 301 -3.30 -33.68 2.70
N PRO A 302 -2.15 -34.02 2.08
CA PRO A 302 -1.91 -33.78 0.64
C PRO A 302 -2.95 -34.41 -0.30
N ASP A 303 -3.59 -35.50 0.12
CA ASP A 303 -4.66 -36.15 -0.66
C ASP A 303 -6.02 -35.44 -0.57
N ASP A 304 -6.20 -34.54 0.41
CA ASP A 304 -7.42 -33.76 0.59
C ASP A 304 -7.63 -32.86 -0.64
N PRO A 305 -8.86 -32.77 -1.19
CA PRO A 305 -9.17 -31.87 -2.30
C PRO A 305 -8.77 -30.41 -2.02
N ILE A 306 -8.84 -29.96 -0.76
CA ILE A 306 -8.41 -28.62 -0.36
C ILE A 306 -6.91 -28.41 -0.64
N SER A 307 -6.05 -29.35 -0.23
CA SER A 307 -4.61 -29.25 -0.43
C SER A 307 -4.22 -29.28 -1.90
N LYS A 308 -4.94 -30.06 -2.72
CA LYS A 308 -4.76 -30.07 -4.17
C LYS A 308 -5.12 -28.71 -4.78
N GLN A 309 -6.24 -28.14 -4.38
CA GLN A 309 -6.69 -26.83 -4.84
C GLN A 309 -5.73 -25.71 -4.39
N ALA A 310 -5.21 -25.76 -3.16
CA ALA A 310 -4.18 -24.85 -2.69
C ALA A 310 -2.95 -24.87 -3.59
N ALA A 311 -2.47 -26.07 -3.94
CA ALA A 311 -1.33 -26.27 -4.82
C ALA A 311 -1.59 -25.73 -6.24
N GLU A 312 -2.80 -25.92 -6.78
CA GLU A 312 -3.20 -25.34 -8.07
C GLU A 312 -3.17 -23.81 -8.05
N TYR A 313 -3.71 -23.19 -7.00
CA TYR A 313 -3.63 -21.73 -6.84
C TYR A 313 -2.18 -21.24 -6.74
N VAL A 314 -1.34 -21.92 -5.95
CA VAL A 314 0.10 -21.60 -5.88
C VAL A 314 0.74 -21.70 -7.25
N GLN A 315 0.48 -22.77 -8.00
CA GLN A 315 1.02 -22.93 -9.35
C GLN A 315 0.56 -21.82 -10.30
N LEU A 316 -0.73 -21.50 -10.34
CA LEU A 316 -1.28 -20.41 -11.15
C LEU A 316 -0.65 -19.06 -10.82
N SER A 317 -0.38 -18.81 -9.53
CA SER A 317 0.27 -17.56 -9.13
C SER A 317 1.69 -17.41 -9.64
N THR A 318 2.45 -18.50 -9.77
CA THR A 318 3.82 -18.42 -10.29
C THR A 318 3.87 -17.91 -11.72
N GLU A 319 2.89 -18.29 -12.55
CA GLU A 319 2.77 -17.78 -13.92
C GLU A 319 2.48 -16.27 -13.92
N ILE A 320 1.50 -15.82 -13.13
CA ILE A 320 1.13 -14.40 -13.07
C ILE A 320 2.25 -13.57 -12.47
N LEU A 321 2.86 -14.03 -11.37
CA LEU A 321 3.99 -13.36 -10.73
C LEU A 321 5.19 -13.26 -11.66
N SER A 322 5.51 -14.30 -12.44
CA SER A 322 6.60 -14.22 -13.45
C SER A 322 6.38 -13.09 -14.46
N ARG A 323 5.12 -12.82 -14.83
CA ARG A 323 4.74 -11.73 -15.73
C ARG A 323 4.83 -10.38 -15.02
N LEU A 324 4.31 -10.27 -13.80
CA LEU A 324 4.35 -9.04 -13.02
C LEU A 324 5.78 -8.65 -12.63
N ASP A 325 6.62 -9.62 -12.26
CA ASP A 325 8.03 -9.40 -11.92
C ASP A 325 8.83 -8.96 -13.17
N SER A 326 8.50 -9.45 -14.37
CA SER A 326 9.14 -8.96 -15.62
C SER A 326 8.86 -7.48 -15.92
N SER A 327 7.78 -6.92 -15.36
CA SER A 327 7.43 -5.49 -15.47
C SER A 327 8.31 -4.58 -14.59
N GLU A 328 9.18 -5.16 -13.75
CA GLU A 328 10.23 -4.47 -12.98
C GLU A 328 11.24 -3.75 -13.88
N SER A 329 11.36 -4.15 -15.15
CA SER A 329 11.95 -3.30 -16.21
C SER A 329 11.02 -2.13 -16.51
N MET A 330 10.87 -1.27 -15.51
CA MET A 330 9.99 -0.12 -15.48
C MET A 330 10.18 0.65 -16.79
N ASN A 331 9.16 0.58 -17.64
CA ASN A 331 9.15 1.25 -18.93
C ASN A 331 9.12 2.76 -18.65
N THR A 332 10.31 3.36 -18.47
CA THR A 332 10.53 4.80 -18.27
C THR A 332 9.93 5.64 -19.40
N MET A 333 9.51 5.01 -20.50
CA MET A 333 8.71 5.60 -21.56
C MET A 333 7.36 6.15 -21.04
N HIS A 334 6.79 5.62 -19.95
CA HIS A 334 5.63 6.23 -19.32
C HIS A 334 5.97 7.47 -18.48
N LEU A 335 7.20 7.68 -18.00
CA LEU A 335 7.61 8.96 -17.39
C LEU A 335 7.74 10.07 -18.44
N GLN A 336 7.99 9.69 -19.70
CA GLN A 336 8.03 10.61 -20.84
C GLN A 336 6.67 11.28 -21.12
N THR A 337 5.54 10.65 -20.75
CA THR A 337 4.21 11.30 -20.87
C THR A 337 3.89 12.29 -19.73
N TRP A 338 4.73 12.32 -18.68
CA TRP A 338 4.65 13.31 -17.59
C TRP A 338 5.49 14.55 -17.88
N VAL A 339 6.56 14.38 -18.68
CA VAL A 339 7.31 15.49 -19.27
C VAL A 339 6.52 15.97 -20.48
N ASP A 340 5.99 17.18 -20.41
CA ASP A 340 5.35 17.84 -21.55
C ASP A 340 6.39 18.08 -22.66
N THR A 341 6.60 17.09 -23.54
CA THR A 341 7.54 17.18 -24.66
C THR A 341 7.01 18.07 -25.78
N ASP A 342 5.72 18.46 -25.75
CA ASP A 342 5.12 19.34 -26.76
C ASP A 342 5.60 20.79 -26.65
N ARG A 343 6.25 21.17 -25.55
CA ARG A 343 6.98 22.44 -25.42
C ARG A 343 8.30 22.47 -26.21
N ILE A 344 8.77 21.36 -26.75
CA ILE A 344 10.00 21.27 -27.55
C ILE A 344 9.65 21.03 -29.02
N LYS A 345 8.83 21.91 -29.60
CA LYS A 345 8.87 22.18 -31.04
C LYS A 345 9.40 23.59 -31.22
N ARG A 346 10.66 23.69 -31.67
CA ARG A 346 11.19 24.89 -32.34
C ARG A 346 11.12 24.67 -33.83
#